data_AF-A0A836RHA9-F1
#
_entry.id   AF-A0A836RHA9-F1
#
_cell.length_a   1.000
_cell.length_b   1.000
_cell.length_c   1.000
_cell.angle_alpha   90.00
_cell.angle_beta   90.00
_cell.angle_gamma   90.00
#
_symmetry.space_group_name_H-M   'P 1'
#
loop_
_entity.id
_entity.type
_entity.pdbx_description
1 polymer ?
#
loop_
_entity_poly.entity_id
_entity_poly.type
_entity_poly.pdbx_seq_one_letter_code
_entity_poly.pdbx_strand_id
1 'polypeptide(L)'
;DPEYIEAWTQLGCLHAELGQPEAALDAFEIALGTEPNYPDALYHKAQLLDQLGQKDEAAECWRRYLQFDDRGPWAETARQHLAEQGEFAS
;
A
#
# COMPACT_ATOMS: atom_id res chain seq x y z
N ASP A 1 6.74 -2.73 -18.33
CA ASP A 1 8.10 -2.17 -18.19
C ASP A 1 8.27 -1.81 -16.72
N PRO A 2 9.25 -2.37 -15.99
CA PRO A 2 9.48 -2.08 -14.57
C PRO A 2 9.64 -0.59 -14.27
N GLU A 3 10.31 0.17 -15.14
CA GLU A 3 10.50 1.62 -14.96
C GLU A 3 9.16 2.37 -14.98
N TYR A 4 8.17 1.85 -15.70
CA TYR A 4 6.83 2.42 -15.75
C TYR A 4 6.08 2.22 -14.43
N ILE A 5 6.22 1.05 -13.79
CA ILE A 5 5.56 0.73 -12.52
C ILE A 5 6.16 1.55 -11.37
N GLU A 6 7.50 1.65 -11.34
CA GLU A 6 8.24 2.50 -10.40
C GLU A 6 7.82 3.96 -10.54
N ALA A 7 7.69 4.47 -11.78
CA ALA A 7 7.29 5.86 -12.01
C ALA A 7 5.87 6.17 -11.47
N TRP A 8 4.89 5.28 -11.67
CA TRP A 8 3.55 5.46 -11.11
C TRP A 8 3.53 5.38 -9.58
N THR A 9 4.33 4.47 -9.01
CA THR A 9 4.47 4.35 -7.56
C THR A 9 5.05 5.64 -6.97
N GLN A 10 6.10 6.18 -7.57
CA GLN A 10 6.72 7.44 -7.13
C GLN A 10 5.79 8.64 -7.34
N LEU A 11 5.02 8.67 -8.42
CA LEU A 11 4.01 9.70 -8.62
C LEU A 11 2.93 9.66 -7.52
N GLY A 12 2.50 8.46 -7.11
CA GLY A 12 1.58 8.29 -6.01
C GLY A 12 2.13 8.81 -4.68
N CYS A 13 3.40 8.51 -4.38
CA CYS A 13 4.08 9.04 -3.20
C CYS A 13 4.13 10.58 -3.20
N LEU A 14 4.46 11.19 -4.34
CA LEU A 14 4.49 12.65 -4.48
C LEU A 14 3.11 13.27 -4.27
N HIS A 15 2.04 12.68 -4.83
CA HIS A 15 0.68 13.16 -4.58
C HIS A 15 0.28 13.03 -3.10
N ALA A 16 0.66 11.95 -2.42
CA ALA A 16 0.40 11.78 -1.00
C ALA A 16 1.11 12.87 -0.16
N GLU A 17 2.38 13.16 -0.46
CA GLU A 17 3.16 14.24 0.18
C GLU A 17 2.54 15.62 -0.07
N LEU A 18 1.93 15.84 -1.23
CA LEU A 18 1.22 17.07 -1.57
C LEU A 18 -0.19 17.17 -0.95
N GLY A 19 -0.62 16.17 -0.18
CA GLY A 19 -1.95 16.14 0.42
C GLY A 19 -3.07 15.91 -0.60
N GLN A 20 -2.77 15.17 -1.68
CA GLN A 20 -3.70 14.82 -2.76
C GLN A 20 -3.97 13.31 -2.74
N PRO A 21 -4.70 12.80 -1.74
CA PRO A 21 -4.85 11.36 -1.51
C PRO A 21 -5.55 10.63 -2.66
N GLU A 22 -6.52 11.25 -3.33
CA GLU A 22 -7.23 10.63 -4.46
C GLU A 22 -6.28 10.40 -5.64
N ALA A 23 -5.48 11.41 -5.99
CA ALA A 23 -4.50 11.29 -7.07
C ALA A 23 -3.39 10.27 -6.74
N ALA A 24 -3.04 10.15 -5.45
CA ALA A 24 -2.09 9.16 -4.99
C ALA A 24 -2.65 7.74 -5.15
N LEU A 25 -3.90 7.51 -4.73
CA LEU A 25 -4.59 6.23 -4.92
C LEU A 25 -4.69 5.86 -6.40
N ASP A 26 -5.09 6.80 -7.26
CA ASP A 26 -5.15 6.58 -8.71
C ASP A 26 -3.80 6.12 -9.29
N ALA A 27 -2.71 6.77 -8.88
CA ALA A 27 -1.38 6.40 -9.33
C ALA A 27 -0.97 4.99 -8.85
N PHE A 28 -1.26 4.63 -7.60
CA PHE A 28 -1.01 3.28 -7.10
C PHE A 28 -1.88 2.23 -7.81
N GLU A 29 -3.14 2.55 -8.14
CA GLU A 29 -4.00 1.64 -8.90
C GLU A 29 -3.50 1.44 -10.34
N ILE A 30 -2.91 2.46 -10.97
CA ILE A 30 -2.28 2.29 -12.29
C ILE A 30 -1.04 1.38 -12.18
N ALA A 31 -0.22 1.55 -11.15
CA ALA A 31 0.94 0.69 -10.89
C ALA A 31 0.49 -0.77 -10.69
N LEU A 32 -0.51 -1.00 -9.84
CA LEU A 32 -1.05 -2.32 -9.53
C LEU A 32 -1.90 -2.92 -10.67
N GLY A 33 -2.48 -2.09 -11.54
CA GLY A 33 -3.12 -2.53 -12.77
C GLY A 33 -2.11 -3.04 -13.80
N THR A 34 -0.87 -2.55 -13.74
CA THR A 34 0.24 -3.00 -14.59
C THR A 34 0.93 -4.24 -14.01
N GLU A 35 1.22 -4.23 -12.70
CA GLU A 35 1.79 -5.36 -11.97
C GLU A 35 1.03 -5.55 -10.64
N PRO A 36 0.04 -6.47 -10.60
CA PRO A 36 -0.82 -6.66 -9.43
C PRO A 36 -0.08 -7.06 -8.15
N ASN A 37 1.14 -7.57 -8.27
CA ASN A 37 1.88 -8.15 -7.16
C ASN A 37 3.08 -7.29 -6.74
N TYR A 38 3.11 -6.02 -7.16
CA TYR A 38 4.23 -5.11 -6.88
C TYR A 38 4.23 -4.64 -5.42
N PRO A 39 5.20 -5.09 -4.57
CA PRO A 39 5.13 -4.85 -3.13
C PRO A 39 5.21 -3.38 -2.74
N ASP A 40 6.01 -2.56 -3.43
CA ASP A 40 6.18 -1.15 -3.08
C ASP A 40 4.89 -0.35 -3.27
N ALA A 41 4.15 -0.58 -4.37
CA ALA A 41 2.85 0.05 -4.58
C ALA A 41 1.80 -0.44 -3.57
N LEU A 42 1.82 -1.74 -3.21
CA LEU A 42 0.93 -2.27 -2.17
C LEU A 42 1.21 -1.62 -0.81
N TYR A 43 2.48 -1.47 -0.45
CA TYR A 43 2.92 -0.79 0.78
C TYR A 43 2.43 0.66 0.83
N HIS A 44 2.74 1.45 -0.20
CA HIS A 44 2.41 2.87 -0.20
C HIS A 44 0.89 3.11 -0.24
N LYS A 45 0.15 2.29 -0.99
CA LYS A 45 -1.32 2.32 -0.98
C LYS A 45 -1.87 1.98 0.39
N ALA A 46 -1.38 0.92 1.04
CA ALA A 46 -1.85 0.53 2.37
C ALA A 46 -1.59 1.64 3.42
N GLN A 47 -0.39 2.23 3.40
CA GLN A 47 -0.03 3.33 4.30
C GLN A 47 -0.96 4.54 4.11
N LEU A 48 -1.26 4.91 2.86
CA LEU A 48 -2.16 6.02 2.56
C LEU A 48 -3.59 5.72 3.03
N LEU A 49 -4.11 4.52 2.75
CA LEU A 49 -5.44 4.09 3.20
C LEU A 49 -5.55 4.12 4.73
N ASP A 50 -4.50 3.72 5.45
CA ASP A 50 -4.44 3.80 6.90
C ASP A 50 -4.50 5.24 7.42
N GLN A 51 -3.83 6.18 6.75
CA GLN A 51 -3.89 7.61 7.06
C GLN A 51 -5.28 8.20 6.80
N LEU A 52 -5.99 7.69 5.80
CA LEU A 52 -7.37 8.07 5.46
C LEU A 52 -8.42 7.38 6.34
N GLY A 53 -8.02 6.42 7.19
CA GLY A 53 -8.93 5.66 8.03
C GLY A 53 -9.69 4.54 7.30
N GLN A 54 -9.31 4.22 6.07
CA GLN A 54 -9.87 3.14 5.25
C GLN A 54 -9.20 1.81 5.63
N LYS A 55 -9.53 1.34 6.84
CA LYS A 55 -8.83 0.22 7.49
C LYS A 55 -8.97 -1.09 6.73
N ASP A 56 -10.17 -1.44 6.28
CA ASP A 56 -10.43 -2.71 5.61
C ASP A 56 -9.62 -2.84 4.30
N GLU A 57 -9.60 -1.79 3.48
CA GLU A 57 -8.82 -1.73 2.25
C GLU A 57 -7.32 -1.72 2.52
N ALA A 58 -6.88 -1.03 3.58
CA ALA A 58 -5.48 -1.07 4.01
C ALA A 58 -5.05 -2.49 4.42
N ALA A 59 -5.88 -3.22 5.18
CA ALA A 59 -5.62 -4.62 5.54
C ALA A 59 -5.56 -5.55 4.33
N GLU A 60 -6.37 -5.31 3.30
CA GLU A 60 -6.24 -6.07 2.06
C GLU A 60 -4.88 -5.83 1.41
N CYS A 61 -4.44 -4.58 1.32
CA CYS A 61 -3.16 -4.22 0.74
C CYS A 61 -1.99 -4.81 1.58
N TRP A 62 -2.07 -4.75 2.91
CA TRP A 62 -1.06 -5.34 3.81
C TRP A 62 -0.97 -6.86 3.69
N ARG A 63 -2.11 -7.56 3.60
CA ARG A 63 -2.14 -9.01 3.36
C ARG A 63 -1.51 -9.38 2.02
N ARG A 64 -1.81 -8.62 0.97
CA ARG A 64 -1.22 -8.82 -0.36
C ARG A 64 0.28 -8.52 -0.34
N TYR A 65 0.72 -7.45 0.32
CA TYR A 65 2.14 -7.16 0.50
C TYR A 65 2.88 -8.36 1.11
N LEU A 66 2.37 -8.89 2.24
CA LEU A 66 2.98 -10.04 2.91
C LEU A 66 2.91 -11.34 2.12
N GLN A 67 2.01 -11.46 1.15
CA GLN A 67 1.97 -12.62 0.26
C GLN A 67 3.16 -12.65 -0.71
N PHE A 68 3.66 -11.48 -1.11
CA PHE A 68 4.72 -11.35 -2.11
C PHE A 68 6.07 -10.93 -1.52
N ASP A 69 6.07 -10.29 -0.34
CA ASP A 69 7.27 -9.86 0.36
C ASP A 69 7.16 -10.01 1.89
N ASP A 70 7.10 -11.27 2.35
CA ASP A 70 6.96 -11.65 3.76
C ASP A 70 8.21 -11.38 4.63
N ARG A 71 9.33 -11.07 3.99
CA ARG A 71 10.64 -10.80 4.64
C ARG A 71 11.23 -9.46 4.24
N GLY A 72 10.48 -8.66 3.50
CA GLY A 72 10.87 -7.34 3.06
C GLY A 72 11.00 -6.33 4.19
N PRO A 73 11.47 -5.12 3.85
CA PRO A 73 11.71 -4.07 4.84
C PRO A 73 10.45 -3.69 5.64
N TRP A 74 9.27 -3.83 5.04
CA TRP A 74 8.00 -3.45 5.65
C TRP A 74 7.18 -4.62 6.16
N ALA A 75 7.71 -5.85 6.14
CA ALA A 75 6.97 -7.03 6.57
C ALA A 75 6.52 -6.95 8.03
N GLU A 76 7.36 -6.39 8.91
CA GLU A 76 6.99 -6.22 10.30
C GLU A 76 5.94 -5.13 10.50
N THR A 77 6.04 -4.02 9.77
CA THR A 77 5.02 -2.97 9.73
C THR A 77 3.68 -3.54 9.27
N ALA A 78 3.66 -4.29 8.17
CA ALA A 78 2.42 -4.90 7.66
C ALA A 78 1.78 -5.84 8.70
N ARG A 79 2.57 -6.64 9.43
CA ARG A 79 2.05 -7.50 10.51
C ARG A 79 1.45 -6.69 11.67
N GLN A 80 2.11 -5.61 12.07
CA GLN A 80 1.62 -4.74 13.14
C GLN A 80 0.27 -4.11 12.78
N HIS A 81 0.17 -3.53 11.57
CA HIS A 81 -1.08 -2.94 11.09
C HIS A 81 -2.21 -3.98 11.01
N LEU A 82 -1.92 -5.21 10.57
CA LEU A 82 -2.93 -6.29 10.55
C LEU A 82 -3.33 -6.76 11.96
N ALA A 83 -2.40 -6.77 12.92
CA ALA A 83 -2.69 -7.13 14.31
C ALA A 83 -3.53 -6.04 14.99
N GLU A 84 -3.23 -4.76 14.77
CA GLU A 84 -3.99 -3.62 15.29
C GLU A 84 -5.42 -3.58 14.74
N GLN A 85 -5.63 -4.07 13.51
CA GLN A 85 -6.96 -4.23 12.93
C GLN A 85 -7.67 -5.53 13.36
N GLY A 86 -6.95 -6.45 14.02
CA GLY A 86 -7.45 -7.76 14.46
C GLY A 86 -7.82 -7.87 15.95
N GLU A 87 -7.24 -7.08 16.86
CA GLU A 87 -7.50 -7.16 18.32
C GLU A 87 -7.32 -5.77 18.97
N PHE A 88 -8.36 -5.07 19.46
CA PHE A 88 -9.12 -5.42 20.66
C PHE A 88 -10.60 -5.72 20.39
N ALA A 89 -10.91 -6.97 20.05
CA ALA A 89 -12.24 -7.54 20.28
C ALA A 89 -12.20 -9.07 20.39
N SER A 90 -11.74 -9.55 21.56
CA SER A 90 -12.24 -10.71 22.37
C SER A 90 -11.11 -11.54 22.95
#